data_AF-A0A930RGI5-F1
#
_entry.id   AF-A0A930RGI5-F1
#
_cell.length_a   1.000
_cell.length_b   1.000
_cell.length_c   1.000
_cell.angle_alpha   90.00
_cell.angle_beta   90.00
_cell.angle_gamma   90.00
#
_symmetry.space_group_name_H-M   'P 1'
#
loop_
_entity.id
_entity.type
_entity.pdbx_description
1 polymer ?
#
loop_
_entity_poly.entity_id
_entity_poly.type
_entity_poly.pdbx_seq_one_letter_code
_entity_poly.pdbx_strand_id
1 'polypeptide(L)'
;EFYSMCMAQDYISSGGLQYAQNVLEKALGPDKALEIINRLTTSLQVRPFDFLRKTDPAQLINFIQNEHPQTIALIMAYLEPDQAAIVLGALPPESQVEVTKRIATMDRTSPDSIREVERVLERKLSSMVTQDFTSAGGIKAIVEVLNRVDRTTEKAIVETLEVDSPELA
;
A
#
# COMPACT_ATOMS: atom_id res chain seq x y z
N GLU A 1 -11.39 24.41 -20.00
CA GLU A 1 -11.58 23.01 -19.58
C GLU A 1 -10.27 22.27 -19.36
N PHE A 2 -9.34 22.23 -20.33
CA PHE A 2 -8.02 21.60 -20.13
C PHE A 2 -7.19 22.24 -18.99
N TYR A 3 -7.24 23.58 -18.86
CA TYR A 3 -6.62 24.32 -17.75
C TYR A 3 -7.19 23.95 -16.38
N SER A 4 -8.51 23.74 -16.31
CA SER A 4 -9.23 23.33 -15.10
C SER A 4 -8.86 21.89 -14.70
N MET A 5 -8.63 21.02 -15.69
CA MET A 5 -8.16 19.65 -15.51
C MET A 5 -6.72 19.60 -14.99
N CYS A 6 -5.81 20.43 -15.54
CA CYS A 6 -4.43 20.53 -15.05
C CYS A 6 -4.37 21.07 -13.62
N MET A 7 -5.18 22.08 -13.29
CA MET A 7 -5.32 22.57 -11.92
C MET A 7 -5.83 21.48 -10.98
N ALA A 8 -6.88 20.74 -11.37
CA ALA A 8 -7.41 19.63 -10.57
C ALA A 8 -6.38 18.51 -10.35
N GLN A 9 -5.54 18.23 -11.35
CA GLN A 9 -4.49 17.22 -11.25
C GLN A 9 -3.33 17.68 -10.34
N ASP A 10 -2.98 18.98 -10.36
CA ASP A 10 -2.08 19.59 -9.38
C ASP A 10 -2.70 19.66 -7.97
N TYR A 11 -4.02 19.87 -7.85
CA TYR A 11 -4.76 19.81 -6.58
C TYR A 11 -4.80 18.40 -5.99
N ILE A 12 -4.90 17.36 -6.81
CA ILE A 12 -4.87 15.96 -6.36
C ILE A 12 -3.43 15.54 -6.02
N SER A 13 -2.44 16.05 -6.74
CA SER A 13 -1.01 15.73 -6.54
C SER A 13 -0.35 16.50 -5.40
N SER A 14 -0.81 17.73 -5.10
CA SER A 14 -0.18 18.64 -4.13
C SER A 14 -1.12 19.22 -3.04
N GLY A 15 -2.43 18.94 -3.11
CA GLY A 15 -3.46 19.76 -2.44
C GLY A 15 -4.11 19.20 -1.17
N GLY A 16 -3.48 18.28 -0.44
CA GLY A 16 -4.01 17.81 0.85
C GLY A 16 -3.57 18.67 2.04
N LEU A 17 -2.27 18.73 2.30
CA LEU A 17 -1.72 19.28 3.53
C LEU A 17 -1.35 20.77 3.41
N GLN A 18 -0.72 21.19 2.30
CA GLN A 18 -0.24 22.57 2.14
C GLN A 18 -1.39 23.56 1.95
N TYR A 19 -2.45 23.15 1.24
CA TYR A 19 -3.66 23.97 1.11
C TYR A 19 -4.40 24.08 2.45
N ALA A 20 -4.57 22.95 3.15
CA ALA A 20 -5.14 22.95 4.49
C ALA A 20 -4.31 23.83 5.44
N GLN A 21 -2.99 23.80 5.34
CA GLN A 21 -2.09 24.67 6.11
C GLN A 21 -2.36 26.14 5.83
N ASN A 22 -2.36 26.55 4.56
CA ASN A 22 -2.61 27.94 4.19
C ASN A 22 -4.00 28.44 4.61
N VAL A 23 -5.02 27.56 4.60
CA VAL A 23 -6.37 27.90 5.07
C VAL A 23 -6.41 28.03 6.58
N LEU A 24 -5.80 27.09 7.32
CA LEU A 24 -5.74 27.10 8.78
C LEU A 24 -4.95 28.30 9.31
N GLU A 25 -3.81 28.64 8.69
CA GLU A 25 -2.99 29.79 9.07
C GLU A 25 -3.76 31.11 8.92
N LYS A 26 -4.52 31.25 7.82
CA LYS A 26 -5.36 32.44 7.58
C LYS A 26 -6.56 32.53 8.53
N ALA A 27 -7.13 31.40 8.95
CA ALA A 27 -8.32 31.36 9.78
C ALA A 27 -8.03 31.43 11.29
N LEU A 28 -6.91 30.84 11.74
CA LEU A 28 -6.63 30.60 13.16
C LEU A 28 -5.29 31.18 13.64
N GLY A 29 -4.47 31.71 12.73
CA GLY A 29 -3.13 32.18 13.00
C GLY A 29 -2.07 31.07 12.92
N PRO A 30 -0.78 31.42 12.73
CA PRO A 30 0.28 30.48 12.42
C PRO A 30 0.51 29.43 13.52
N ASP A 31 0.51 29.84 14.79
CA ASP A 31 0.81 28.93 15.91
C ASP A 31 -0.26 27.85 16.08
N LYS A 32 -1.55 28.22 16.02
CA LYS A 32 -2.67 27.27 16.13
C LYS A 32 -2.81 26.37 14.91
N ALA A 33 -2.54 26.91 13.72
CA ALA A 33 -2.54 26.13 12.50
C ALA A 33 -1.46 25.04 12.55
N LEU A 34 -0.25 25.40 12.99
CA LEU A 34 0.87 24.47 13.13
C LEU A 34 0.60 23.40 14.20
N GLU A 35 -0.04 23.75 15.32
CA GLU A 35 -0.49 22.79 16.33
C GLU A 35 -1.51 21.79 15.76
N ILE A 36 -2.54 22.27 15.05
CA ILE A 36 -3.59 21.43 14.44
C ILE A 36 -2.98 20.52 13.38
N ILE A 37 -2.11 21.04 12.51
CA ILE A 37 -1.43 20.26 11.49
C ILE A 37 -0.56 19.20 12.13
N ASN A 38 0.27 19.53 13.13
CA ASN A 38 1.10 18.55 13.81
C ASN A 38 0.26 17.44 14.45
N ARG A 39 -0.86 17.78 15.07
CA ARG A 39 -1.79 16.81 15.65
C ARG A 39 -2.47 15.95 14.58
N LEU A 40 -2.87 16.54 13.46
CA LEU A 40 -3.48 15.84 12.33
C LEU A 40 -2.47 14.91 11.66
N THR A 41 -1.26 15.40 11.38
CA THR A 41 -0.14 14.63 10.85
C THR A 41 0.21 13.47 11.78
N THR A 42 0.24 13.68 13.10
CA THR A 42 0.46 12.61 14.08
C THR A 42 -0.66 11.56 14.04
N SER A 43 -1.93 11.98 13.92
CA SER A 43 -3.07 11.07 13.80
C SER A 43 -3.14 10.33 12.47
N LEU A 44 -2.55 10.91 11.43
CA LEU A 44 -2.43 10.35 10.08
C LEU A 44 -1.10 9.62 9.87
N GLN A 45 -0.23 9.52 10.90
CA GLN A 45 1.00 8.72 10.78
C GLN A 45 0.59 7.26 10.65
N VAL A 46 0.51 6.81 9.41
CA VAL A 46 0.54 5.40 9.05
C VAL A 46 1.81 4.83 9.71
N ARG A 47 1.65 3.73 10.44
CA ARG A 47 2.80 3.05 11.04
C ARG A 47 3.77 2.68 9.91
N PRO A 48 5.07 2.92 10.08
CA PRO A 48 6.03 2.47 9.08
C PRO A 48 5.83 1.00 8.77
N PHE A 49 5.89 0.67 7.49
CA PHE A 49 5.72 -0.68 6.95
C PHE A 49 4.32 -1.29 7.18
N ASP A 50 3.25 -0.48 7.31
CA ASP A 50 1.89 -1.01 7.52
C ASP A 50 1.44 -1.99 6.42
N PHE A 51 1.88 -1.77 5.17
CA PHE A 51 1.58 -2.67 4.06
C PHE A 51 2.21 -4.07 4.22
N LEU A 52 3.33 -4.19 4.93
CA LEU A 52 3.99 -5.48 5.17
C LEU A 52 3.17 -6.39 6.06
N ARG A 53 2.42 -5.81 7.00
CA ARG A 53 1.51 -6.56 7.89
C ARG A 53 0.37 -7.25 7.15
N LYS A 54 0.05 -6.77 5.95
CA LYS A 54 -1.01 -7.30 5.08
C LYS A 54 -0.45 -8.18 3.95
N THR A 55 0.89 -8.28 3.85
CA THR A 55 1.56 -9.03 2.80
C THR A 55 1.75 -10.49 3.24
N ASP A 56 1.56 -11.43 2.32
CA ASP A 56 1.81 -12.85 2.58
C ASP A 56 3.29 -13.08 2.98
N PRO A 57 3.59 -13.86 4.04
CA PRO A 57 4.96 -14.09 4.50
C PRO A 57 5.89 -14.66 3.42
N ALA A 58 5.40 -15.54 2.55
CA ALA A 58 6.21 -16.14 1.47
C ALA A 58 6.58 -15.09 0.42
N GLN A 59 5.65 -14.19 0.09
CA GLN A 59 5.96 -13.04 -0.75
C GLN A 59 7.00 -12.14 -0.08
N LEU A 60 6.83 -11.85 1.22
CA LEU A 60 7.76 -11.01 1.97
C LEU A 60 9.20 -11.57 1.97
N ILE A 61 9.36 -12.88 2.17
CA ILE A 61 10.66 -13.55 2.10
C ILE A 61 11.33 -13.32 0.74
N ASN A 62 10.59 -13.44 -0.36
CA ASN A 62 11.13 -13.22 -1.71
C ASN A 62 11.69 -11.80 -1.88
N PHE A 63 11.09 -10.81 -1.22
CA PHE A 63 11.56 -9.43 -1.26
C PHE A 63 12.81 -9.17 -0.43
N ILE A 64 12.91 -9.78 0.75
CA ILE A 64 13.92 -9.39 1.74
C ILE A 64 15.10 -10.36 1.84
N GLN A 65 15.01 -11.58 1.32
CA GLN A 65 16.05 -12.61 1.49
C GLN A 65 17.44 -12.20 0.96
N ASN A 66 17.49 -11.31 -0.03
CA ASN A 66 18.72 -10.80 -0.64
C ASN A 66 19.12 -9.41 -0.12
N GLU A 67 18.38 -8.85 0.83
CA GLU A 67 18.68 -7.54 1.40
C GLU A 67 19.76 -7.65 2.48
N HIS A 68 20.40 -6.52 2.79
CA HIS A 68 21.40 -6.48 3.85
C HIS A 68 20.77 -6.84 5.21
N PRO A 69 21.45 -7.58 6.12
CA PRO A 69 20.88 -8.00 7.40
C PRO A 69 20.33 -6.85 8.27
N GLN A 70 20.87 -5.63 8.14
CA GLN A 70 20.29 -4.44 8.80
C GLN A 70 18.89 -4.10 8.29
N THR A 71 18.68 -4.19 6.98
CA THR A 71 17.40 -3.87 6.33
C THR A 71 16.36 -4.92 6.71
N ILE A 72 16.75 -6.20 6.71
CA ILE A 72 15.89 -7.30 7.17
C ILE A 72 15.52 -7.10 8.64
N ALA A 73 16.49 -6.78 9.50
CA ALA A 73 16.25 -6.50 10.92
C ALA A 73 15.30 -5.32 11.13
N LEU A 74 15.47 -4.23 10.36
CA LEU A 74 14.59 -3.08 10.40
C LEU A 74 13.16 -3.48 10.04
N ILE A 75 12.97 -4.18 8.92
CA ILE A 75 11.66 -4.65 8.45
C ILE A 75 11.01 -5.54 9.51
N MET A 76 11.76 -6.53 10.01
CA MET A 76 11.28 -7.48 11.01
C MET A 76 10.82 -6.82 12.31
N ALA A 77 11.42 -5.70 12.72
CA ALA A 77 11.00 -4.97 13.91
C ALA A 77 9.61 -4.31 13.80
N TYR A 78 9.04 -4.22 12.58
CA TYR A 78 7.71 -3.65 12.35
C TYR A 78 6.65 -4.70 11.99
N LEU A 79 7.03 -5.96 11.80
CA LEU A 79 6.11 -7.08 11.54
C LEU A 79 5.40 -7.54 12.82
N GLU A 80 4.25 -8.20 12.65
CA GLU A 80 3.61 -8.91 13.76
C GLU A 80 4.44 -10.14 14.15
N PRO A 81 4.51 -10.53 15.43
CA PRO A 81 5.40 -11.60 15.91
C PRO A 81 5.25 -12.93 15.15
N ASP A 82 4.02 -13.33 14.83
CA ASP A 82 3.74 -14.58 14.11
C ASP A 82 4.30 -14.54 12.68
N GLN A 83 4.11 -13.40 11.99
CA GLN A 83 4.65 -13.18 10.65
C GLN A 83 6.19 -13.14 10.68
N ALA A 84 6.77 -12.45 11.67
CA ALA A 84 8.21 -12.37 11.84
C ALA A 84 8.83 -13.76 12.10
N ALA A 85 8.17 -14.62 12.87
CA ALA A 85 8.63 -15.98 13.13
C ALA A 85 8.69 -16.83 11.86
N ILE A 86 7.65 -16.76 11.02
CA ILE A 86 7.61 -17.46 9.72
C ILE A 86 8.74 -16.96 8.81
N VAL A 87 8.90 -15.64 8.70
CA VAL A 87 9.93 -15.02 7.87
C VAL A 87 11.33 -15.40 8.35
N LEU A 88 11.60 -15.31 9.65
CA LEU A 88 12.89 -15.68 10.23
C LEU A 88 13.22 -17.15 9.95
N GLY A 89 12.26 -18.06 10.15
CA GLY A 89 12.46 -19.49 9.92
C GLY A 89 12.77 -19.86 8.46
N ALA A 90 12.39 -19.02 7.51
CA ALA A 90 12.64 -19.22 6.09
C ALA A 90 13.98 -18.63 5.60
N LEU A 91 14.65 -17.80 6.40
CA LEU A 91 15.96 -17.25 6.06
C LEU A 91 17.07 -18.31 6.19
N PRO A 92 18.19 -18.16 5.46
CA PRO A 92 19.37 -19.00 5.66
C PRO A 92 19.87 -18.98 7.11
N PRO A 93 20.40 -20.09 7.66
CA PRO A 93 20.82 -20.18 9.07
C PRO A 93 21.80 -19.08 9.50
N GLU A 94 22.76 -18.71 8.66
CA GLU A 94 23.68 -17.60 8.96
C GLU A 94 22.94 -16.26 9.12
N SER A 95 21.98 -15.98 8.25
CA SER A 95 21.18 -14.76 8.26
C SER A 95 20.24 -14.71 9.46
N GLN A 96 19.68 -15.85 9.88
CA GLN A 96 18.82 -15.92 11.08
C GLN A 96 19.54 -15.39 12.32
N VAL A 97 20.78 -15.84 12.55
CA VAL A 97 21.58 -15.42 13.71
C VAL A 97 21.91 -13.94 13.62
N GLU A 98 22.40 -13.48 12.46
CA GLU A 98 22.81 -12.09 12.27
C GLU A 98 21.63 -11.11 12.39
N VAL A 99 20.49 -11.43 11.78
CA VAL A 99 19.27 -10.60 11.84
C VAL A 99 18.74 -10.56 13.28
N THR A 100 18.67 -11.70 13.97
CA THR A 100 18.22 -11.76 15.37
C THR A 100 19.08 -10.90 16.28
N LYS A 101 20.41 -10.99 16.13
CA LYS A 101 21.36 -10.16 16.89
C LYS A 101 21.13 -8.69 16.62
N ARG A 102 20.97 -8.30 15.35
CA ARG A 102 20.70 -6.91 14.98
C ARG A 102 19.43 -6.38 15.60
N ILE A 103 18.31 -7.10 15.49
CA ILE A 103 17.03 -6.72 16.12
C ILE A 103 17.21 -6.51 17.63
N ALA A 104 17.90 -7.44 18.31
CA ALA A 104 18.12 -7.36 19.76
C ALA A 104 18.99 -6.16 20.19
N THR A 105 19.91 -5.73 19.32
CA THR A 105 20.82 -4.59 19.58
C THR A 105 20.39 -3.29 18.90
N MET A 106 19.27 -3.30 18.17
CA MET A 106 18.85 -2.17 17.35
C MET A 106 18.36 -1.03 18.25
N ASP A 107 19.09 0.08 18.23
CA ASP A 107 18.68 1.32 18.85
C ASP A 107 17.79 2.14 17.88
N ARG A 108 17.50 3.38 18.24
CA ARG A 108 16.68 4.30 17.44
C ARG A 108 17.23 4.49 16.03
N THR A 109 16.47 4.02 15.04
CA THR A 109 16.69 4.33 13.62
C THR A 109 16.09 5.69 13.28
N SER A 110 16.78 6.47 12.43
CA SER A 110 16.28 7.78 12.02
C SER A 110 14.96 7.66 11.23
N PRO A 111 13.99 8.55 11.45
CA PRO A 111 12.72 8.54 10.70
C PRO A 111 12.92 8.66 9.18
N ASP A 112 13.92 9.42 8.73
CA ASP A 112 14.19 9.60 7.30
C ASP A 112 14.73 8.31 6.66
N SER A 113 15.60 7.58 7.37
CA SER A 113 16.07 6.26 6.92
C SER A 113 14.93 5.25 6.84
N ILE A 114 14.02 5.26 7.82
CA ILE A 114 12.83 4.39 7.82
C ILE A 114 11.98 4.66 6.57
N ARG A 115 11.66 5.94 6.31
CA ARG A 115 10.86 6.35 5.14
C ARG A 115 11.53 6.01 3.82
N GLU A 116 12.85 6.14 3.72
CA GLU A 116 13.58 5.80 2.50
C GLU A 116 13.50 4.30 2.20
N VAL A 117 13.74 3.45 3.21
CA VAL A 117 13.63 2.00 3.08
C VAL A 117 12.19 1.61 2.73
N GLU A 118 11.21 2.16 3.44
CA GLU A 118 9.79 1.94 3.20
C GLU A 118 9.41 2.25 1.75
N ARG A 119 9.78 3.43 1.24
CA ARG A 119 9.50 3.85 -0.14
C ARG A 119 10.10 2.91 -1.19
N VAL A 120 11.32 2.43 -0.96
CA VAL A 120 11.96 1.48 -1.89
C VAL A 120 11.22 0.14 -1.88
N LEU A 121 10.84 -0.33 -0.70
CA LEU A 121 10.16 -1.60 -0.53
C LEU A 121 8.75 -1.58 -1.14
N GLU A 122 7.97 -0.51 -0.92
CA GLU A 122 6.66 -0.31 -1.53
C GLU A 122 6.71 -0.32 -3.06
N ARG A 123 7.71 0.35 -3.66
CA ARG A 123 7.90 0.35 -5.12
C ARG A 123 8.20 -1.04 -5.65
N LYS A 124 9.10 -1.78 -4.99
CA LYS A 124 9.43 -3.17 -5.36
C LYS A 124 8.19 -4.05 -5.28
N LEU A 125 7.43 -3.97 -4.18
CA LEU A 125 6.21 -4.74 -3.98
C LEU A 125 5.17 -4.45 -5.05
N SER A 126 4.88 -3.15 -5.27
CA SER A 126 3.88 -2.70 -6.24
C SER A 126 4.20 -3.17 -7.66
N SER A 127 5.47 -3.16 -8.05
CA SER A 127 5.89 -3.60 -9.39
C SER A 127 5.62 -5.09 -9.68
N MET A 128 5.62 -5.94 -8.65
CA MET A 128 5.31 -7.36 -8.78
C MET A 128 3.80 -7.62 -8.68
N VAL A 129 3.06 -6.90 -7.83
CA VAL A 129 1.59 -7.01 -7.78
C VAL A 129 0.96 -6.57 -9.11
N THR A 130 1.57 -5.64 -9.86
CA THR A 130 1.17 -5.33 -11.24
C THR A 130 1.27 -6.49 -12.24
N GLN A 131 1.99 -7.59 -11.92
CA GLN A 131 1.94 -8.78 -12.76
C GLN A 131 0.66 -9.62 -12.53
N ASP A 132 0.01 -9.51 -11.37
CA ASP A 132 -1.25 -10.20 -11.06
C ASP A 132 -2.51 -9.36 -11.36
N PHE A 133 -2.37 -8.05 -11.59
CA PHE A 133 -3.50 -7.16 -11.95
C PHE A 133 -4.09 -7.39 -13.35
N THR A 134 -3.64 -8.39 -14.10
CA THR A 134 -4.26 -8.76 -15.38
C THR A 134 -5.61 -9.48 -15.22
N SER A 135 -6.03 -9.83 -13.99
CA SER A 135 -7.23 -10.66 -13.75
C SER A 135 -8.30 -10.03 -12.83
N ALA A 136 -8.37 -8.70 -12.73
CA ALA A 136 -9.47 -8.03 -12.01
C ALA A 136 -10.83 -8.08 -12.77
N GLY A 137 -10.86 -8.71 -13.94
CA GLY A 137 -12.04 -8.87 -14.78
C GLY A 137 -11.93 -10.11 -15.67
N GLY A 138 -12.99 -10.36 -16.45
CA GLY A 138 -13.09 -11.49 -17.36
C GLY A 138 -14.42 -12.21 -17.24
N ILE A 139 -14.70 -13.09 -18.21
CA ILE A 139 -15.99 -13.79 -18.35
C ILE A 139 -16.36 -14.53 -17.05
N LYS A 140 -15.39 -15.15 -16.36
CA LYS A 140 -15.66 -15.88 -15.11
C LYS A 140 -16.13 -14.97 -13.97
N ALA A 141 -15.52 -13.81 -13.79
CA ALA A 141 -15.87 -12.87 -12.72
C ALA A 141 -17.26 -12.28 -12.93
N ILE A 142 -17.62 -11.94 -14.18
CA ILE A 142 -18.96 -11.41 -14.48
C ILE A 142 -20.04 -12.50 -14.42
N VAL A 143 -19.73 -13.75 -14.77
CA VAL A 143 -20.66 -14.89 -14.64
C VAL A 143 -21.06 -15.13 -13.19
N GLU A 144 -20.14 -15.02 -12.23
CA GLU A 144 -20.48 -15.14 -10.81
C GLU A 144 -21.40 -14.02 -10.30
N VAL A 145 -21.27 -12.81 -10.86
CA VAL A 145 -22.16 -11.68 -10.57
C VAL A 145 -23.53 -11.88 -11.21
N LEU A 146 -23.57 -12.30 -12.49
CA LEU A 146 -24.80 -12.58 -13.24
C LEU A 146 -25.64 -13.69 -12.61
N ASN A 147 -24.98 -14.72 -12.07
CA ASN A 147 -25.67 -15.81 -11.34
C ASN A 147 -26.33 -15.36 -10.01
N ARG A 148 -26.07 -14.13 -9.55
CA ARG A 148 -26.60 -13.60 -8.28
C ARG A 148 -27.59 -12.45 -8.44
N VAL A 149 -27.73 -11.89 -9.63
CA VAL A 149 -28.77 -10.89 -9.92
C VAL A 149 -30.11 -11.57 -10.21
N ASP A 150 -31.19 -10.79 -10.14
CA ASP A 150 -32.51 -11.27 -10.49
C ASP A 150 -32.58 -11.64 -11.99
N ARG A 151 -33.46 -12.59 -12.31
CA ARG A 151 -33.61 -13.17 -13.64
C ARG A 151 -34.03 -12.14 -14.71
N THR A 152 -34.68 -11.05 -14.32
CA THR A 152 -35.10 -10.00 -15.27
C THR A 152 -33.88 -9.19 -15.69
N THR A 153 -33.02 -8.83 -14.74
CA THR A 153 -31.77 -8.11 -14.98
C THR A 153 -30.78 -8.95 -15.78
N GLU A 154 -30.61 -10.23 -15.42
CA GLU A 154 -29.74 -11.17 -16.15
C GLU A 154 -30.12 -11.27 -17.63
N LYS A 155 -31.41 -11.51 -17.91
CA LYS A 155 -31.91 -11.70 -19.28
C LYS A 155 -31.75 -10.46 -20.15
N ALA A 156 -32.01 -9.27 -19.59
CA ALA A 156 -31.83 -8.01 -20.31
C ALA A 156 -30.36 -7.77 -20.68
N ILE A 157 -29.43 -8.11 -19.80
CA ILE A 157 -27.99 -7.97 -20.04
C ILE A 157 -27.53 -8.95 -21.13
N VAL A 158 -27.93 -10.22 -21.06
CA VAL A 158 -27.56 -11.25 -22.05
C VAL A 158 -28.13 -10.93 -23.44
N GLU A 159 -29.42 -10.55 -23.54
CA GLU A 159 -30.03 -10.17 -24.83
C GLU A 159 -29.34 -8.96 -25.47
N THR A 160 -28.88 -8.01 -24.66
CA THR A 160 -28.13 -6.84 -25.16
C THR A 160 -26.72 -7.24 -25.62
N LEU A 161 -26.06 -8.14 -24.89
CA LEU A 161 -24.75 -8.68 -25.27
C LEU A 161 -24.81 -9.53 -26.55
N GLU A 162 -25.87 -10.30 -26.77
CA GLU A 162 -26.07 -11.08 -28.01
C GLU A 162 -26.12 -10.19 -29.26
N VAL A 163 -26.59 -8.94 -29.11
CA VAL A 163 -26.69 -7.96 -30.21
C VAL A 163 -25.40 -7.17 -30.39
N ASP A 164 -24.84 -6.64 -29.29
CA ASP A 164 -23.70 -5.72 -29.34
C ASP A 164 -22.34 -6.43 -29.38
N SER A 165 -22.23 -7.64 -28.85
CA SER A 165 -20.98 -8.40 -28.76
C SER A 165 -21.25 -9.92 -28.67
N PRO A 166 -21.60 -10.59 -29.78
CA PRO A 166 -22.03 -12.00 -29.80
C PRO A 166 -21.01 -13.00 -29.28
N GLU A 167 -19.73 -12.60 -29.25
CA GLU A 167 -18.61 -13.39 -28.73
C GLU A 167 -18.49 -13.39 -27.19
N LEU A 168 -19.29 -12.54 -26.52
CA LEU A 168 -19.35 -12.41 -25.06
C LEU A 168 -20.65 -12.94 -24.44
N ALA A 169 -21.65 -13.25 -25.27
CA ALA A 169 -22.92 -13.87 -24.87
C ALA A 169 -22.80 -15.41 -24.84
#